data_AF-A0A519FQC7-F1
#
_entry.id   AF-A0A519FQC7-F1
#
_cell.length_a   1.000
_cell.length_b   1.000
_cell.length_c   1.000
_cell.angle_alpha   90.00
_cell.angle_beta   90.00
_cell.angle_gamma   90.00
#
_symmetry.space_group_name_H-M   'P 1'
#
loop_
_entity.id
_entity.type
_entity.pdbx_description
1 polymer ?
#
loop_
_entity_poly.entity_id
_entity_poly.type
_entity_poly.pdbx_seq_one_letter_code
_entity_poly.pdbx_strand_id
1 'polypeptide(L)'
;MQFRSILASRRNLLSLLFLTATALLQPACAQNRNDDVLLQMKQAAQRGDRARLTALLPQARGHVLEPWAAYWELKARLNEATPQEVQDFLARYAGSYQEDRLRNDWLLLLGQRRDWEAFGTMHPAFRMGDDAQVRCYAILVDMLRSGNATAAHADEVRRNWFAQRDNDDGCATAADRLVSARMLSPNDVWKKARLAIEANRPQAARTAVTIAAPDAVALFDELNGSAARFLGGRAFVAAKSRKELVVLALIKIAMADPEQAASQLESKWGPMLTPEERNWVWGTIGRQAAGKLSPQAMGYFANVTKNSDLSDDMLGWKTRAALRAGDWKEVQAATAAMSADGKQDPTWVYWRARSLQVAGGNERRAEAQRLFEGIAGTRGFYELLALEELGQRAAMPTRPAPLTAEEKNNARLNPGLNRGLYAITIGLRAEGTREWNYATNLHDKGGMD
;
A
#
# COMPACT_ATOMS: atom_id res chain seq x y z
N MET A 1 28.65 37.13 24.74
CA MET A 1 30.03 36.95 24.25
C MET A 1 30.02 37.20 22.75
N GLN A 2 30.67 38.30 22.35
CA GLN A 2 30.92 38.69 20.97
C GLN A 2 32.05 37.85 20.35
N PHE A 3 32.32 38.12 19.07
CA PHE A 3 33.44 37.72 18.19
C PHE A 3 33.05 36.68 17.13
N ARG A 4 33.35 36.85 15.83
CA ARG A 4 33.70 38.00 14.98
C ARG A 4 33.64 37.45 13.54
N SER A 5 33.03 38.18 12.62
CA SER A 5 33.21 38.01 11.18
C SER A 5 34.61 38.49 10.78
N ILE A 6 35.31 37.77 9.89
CA ILE A 6 36.52 38.25 9.24
C ILE A 6 36.37 38.14 7.73
N LEU A 7 36.62 39.28 7.11
CA LEU A 7 36.52 39.65 5.71
C LEU A 7 37.53 38.94 4.82
N ALA A 8 37.16 38.86 3.55
CA ALA A 8 37.99 38.51 2.42
C ALA A 8 39.18 39.47 2.23
N SER A 9 40.27 38.95 1.66
CA SER A 9 41.31 39.77 1.02
C SER A 9 41.60 39.23 -0.38
N ARG A 10 41.41 40.10 -1.37
CA ARG A 10 41.87 39.95 -2.75
C ARG A 10 43.32 40.41 -2.82
N ARG A 11 44.21 39.62 -3.43
CA ARG A 11 45.41 40.16 -4.07
C ARG A 11 45.83 39.30 -5.28
N ASN A 12 46.12 40.02 -6.35
CA ASN A 12 46.27 39.57 -7.73
C ASN A 12 47.70 39.10 -8.07
N LEU A 13 47.74 38.14 -9.01
CA LEU A 13 48.71 37.88 -10.09
C LEU A 13 50.22 37.86 -9.80
N LEU A 14 50.88 36.73 -10.08
CA LEU A 14 51.59 36.50 -11.37
C LEU A 14 52.25 35.09 -11.40
N SER A 15 52.17 34.48 -12.59
CA SER A 15 53.14 33.51 -13.15
C SER A 15 53.18 32.07 -12.60
N LEU A 16 52.62 31.12 -13.36
CA LEU A 16 53.38 30.23 -14.26
C LEU A 16 52.48 29.12 -14.82
N LEU A 17 52.48 29.01 -16.16
CA LEU A 17 51.93 27.90 -16.92
C LEU A 17 52.52 26.57 -16.42
N PHE A 18 51.66 25.60 -16.10
CA PHE A 18 51.88 24.21 -16.54
C PHE A 18 50.51 23.57 -16.82
N LEU A 19 50.31 23.25 -18.10
CA LEU A 19 49.25 22.38 -18.57
C LEU A 19 49.44 20.99 -17.97
N THR A 20 48.47 20.51 -17.20
CA THR A 20 48.10 19.09 -17.17
C THR A 20 46.58 19.00 -17.09
N ALA A 21 45.94 18.95 -18.26
CA ALA A 21 44.57 18.47 -18.38
C ALA A 21 44.58 16.96 -18.12
N THR A 22 44.50 16.56 -16.86
CA THR A 22 44.05 15.21 -16.50
C THR A 22 42.57 15.14 -16.82
N ALA A 23 42.26 14.74 -18.05
CA ALA A 23 40.96 14.22 -18.41
C ALA A 23 40.60 13.11 -17.40
N LEU A 24 39.54 13.32 -16.63
CA LEU A 24 38.84 12.26 -15.93
C LEU A 24 38.22 11.36 -16.99
N LEU A 25 39.04 10.47 -17.55
CA LEU A 25 38.58 9.26 -18.22
C LEU A 25 37.95 8.39 -17.13
N GLN A 26 36.65 8.56 -16.91
CA GLN A 26 35.87 7.45 -16.41
C GLN A 26 36.12 6.27 -17.36
N PRO A 27 36.35 5.04 -16.86
CA PRO A 27 36.39 3.90 -17.73
C PRO A 27 35.03 3.83 -18.41
N ALA A 28 34.99 4.19 -19.69
CA ALA A 28 33.89 3.82 -20.55
C ALA A 28 33.92 2.30 -20.55
N CYS A 29 33.06 1.67 -19.74
CA CYS A 29 32.67 0.28 -19.98
C CYS A 29 32.34 0.22 -21.46
N ALA A 30 33.08 -0.59 -22.22
CA ALA A 30 32.80 -0.80 -23.62
C ALA A 30 31.36 -1.32 -23.70
N GLN A 31 30.40 -0.43 -23.97
CA GLN A 31 29.01 -0.79 -24.14
C GLN A 31 28.97 -1.69 -25.36
N ASN A 32 28.61 -2.94 -25.14
CA ASN A 32 28.40 -3.85 -26.24
C ASN A 32 27.28 -3.25 -27.08
N ARG A 33 27.37 -3.27 -28.41
CA ARG A 33 26.30 -2.74 -29.29
C ARG A 33 24.93 -3.37 -28.99
N ASN A 34 24.96 -4.55 -28.37
CA ASN A 34 23.81 -5.30 -27.89
C ASN A 34 23.24 -4.81 -26.54
N ASP A 35 23.95 -3.98 -25.77
CA ASP A 35 23.41 -3.34 -24.54
C ASP A 35 22.66 -2.04 -24.89
N ASP A 36 23.16 -1.28 -25.87
CA ASP A 36 22.56 -0.02 -26.30
C ASP A 36 21.12 -0.20 -26.80
N VAL A 37 20.84 -1.30 -27.49
CA VAL A 37 19.46 -1.63 -27.91
C VAL A 37 18.54 -1.78 -26.71
N LEU A 38 18.98 -2.41 -25.61
CA LEU A 38 18.16 -2.56 -24.40
C LEU A 38 17.91 -1.22 -23.71
N LEU A 39 18.93 -0.35 -23.66
CA LEU A 39 18.78 1.00 -23.12
C LEU A 39 17.82 1.86 -23.97
N GLN A 40 17.92 1.76 -25.30
CA GLN A 40 17.01 2.44 -26.21
C GLN A 40 15.58 1.90 -26.09
N MET A 41 15.40 0.58 -25.95
CA MET A 41 14.08 -0.02 -25.72
C MET A 41 13.49 0.41 -24.38
N LYS A 42 14.30 0.50 -23.32
CA LYS A 42 13.85 1.02 -22.03
C LYS A 42 13.33 2.45 -22.16
N GLN A 43 14.05 3.32 -22.87
CA GLN A 43 13.63 4.70 -23.12
C GLN A 43 12.36 4.75 -23.96
N ALA A 44 12.25 3.92 -25.00
CA ALA A 44 11.04 3.81 -25.82
C ALA A 44 9.83 3.37 -24.98
N ALA A 45 10.01 2.38 -24.09
CA ALA A 45 8.99 1.91 -23.17
C ALA A 45 8.51 3.01 -22.21
N GLN A 46 9.43 3.82 -21.68
CA GLN A 46 9.09 4.95 -20.81
C GLN A 46 8.30 6.04 -21.55
N ARG A 47 8.55 6.21 -22.84
CA ARG A 47 7.82 7.17 -23.70
C ARG A 47 6.52 6.60 -24.30
N GLY A 48 6.25 5.30 -24.15
CA GLY A 48 5.13 4.63 -24.81
C GLY A 48 5.30 4.50 -26.33
N ASP A 49 6.54 4.55 -26.84
CA ASP A 49 6.84 4.50 -28.28
C ASP A 49 6.82 3.05 -28.79
N ARG A 50 5.60 2.59 -29.11
CA ARG A 50 5.32 1.23 -29.61
C ARG A 50 6.11 0.92 -30.88
N ALA A 51 6.10 1.83 -31.85
CA ALA A 51 6.76 1.65 -33.13
C ALA A 51 8.27 1.44 -32.96
N ARG A 52 8.90 2.23 -32.07
CA ARG A 52 10.32 2.06 -31.77
C ARG A 52 10.62 0.75 -31.04
N LEU A 53 9.75 0.31 -30.12
CA LEU A 53 9.91 -0.98 -29.44
C LEU A 53 9.87 -2.15 -30.44
N THR A 54 8.88 -2.18 -31.32
CA THR A 54 8.74 -3.23 -32.34
C THR A 54 9.93 -3.23 -33.31
N ALA A 55 10.46 -2.06 -33.70
CA ALA A 55 11.62 -1.96 -34.59
C ALA A 55 12.94 -2.41 -33.92
N LEU A 56 13.07 -2.22 -32.60
CA LEU A 56 14.28 -2.60 -31.85
C LEU A 56 14.26 -4.04 -31.36
N LEU A 57 13.10 -4.65 -31.11
CA LEU A 57 12.98 -5.99 -30.53
C LEU A 57 13.81 -7.06 -31.26
N PRO A 58 13.86 -7.14 -32.61
CA PRO A 58 14.68 -8.14 -33.29
C PRO A 58 16.18 -8.04 -33.00
N GLN A 59 16.68 -6.83 -32.68
CA GLN A 59 18.08 -6.58 -32.35
C GLN A 59 18.43 -7.04 -30.92
N ALA A 60 17.43 -7.27 -30.06
CA ALA A 60 17.64 -7.81 -28.72
C ALA A 60 17.69 -9.35 -28.69
N ARG A 61 17.52 -10.03 -29.83
CA ARG A 61 17.51 -11.51 -29.89
C ARG A 61 18.85 -12.10 -29.42
N GLY A 62 18.77 -13.07 -28.51
CA GLY A 62 19.95 -13.73 -27.92
C GLY A 62 20.63 -12.92 -26.81
N HIS A 63 20.13 -11.71 -26.51
CA HIS A 63 20.62 -10.93 -25.38
C HIS A 63 20.11 -11.51 -24.06
N VAL A 64 20.92 -11.45 -23.00
CA VAL A 64 20.54 -11.97 -21.66
C VAL A 64 19.29 -11.27 -21.09
N LEU A 65 19.04 -10.03 -21.51
CA LEU A 65 17.83 -9.25 -21.18
C LEU A 65 16.77 -9.25 -22.29
N GLU A 66 16.82 -10.16 -23.27
CA GLU A 66 15.75 -10.33 -24.26
C GLU A 66 14.35 -10.46 -23.62
N PRO A 67 14.16 -11.16 -22.47
CA PRO A 67 12.85 -11.20 -21.81
C PRO A 67 12.31 -9.81 -21.46
N TRP A 68 13.17 -8.87 -21.04
CA TRP A 68 12.77 -7.49 -20.75
C TRP A 68 12.39 -6.73 -22.02
N ALA A 69 13.17 -6.88 -23.08
CA ALA A 69 12.87 -6.29 -24.39
C ALA A 69 11.49 -6.74 -24.89
N ALA A 70 11.24 -8.04 -24.87
CA ALA A 70 9.97 -8.62 -25.28
C ALA A 70 8.81 -8.19 -24.37
N TYR A 71 9.04 -8.13 -23.05
CA TYR A 71 8.03 -7.67 -22.10
C TYR A 71 7.59 -6.23 -22.37
N TRP A 72 8.54 -5.31 -22.59
CA TRP A 72 8.22 -3.92 -22.85
C TRP A 72 7.44 -3.74 -24.15
N GLU A 73 7.83 -4.44 -25.21
CA GLU A 73 7.13 -4.41 -26.50
C GLU A 73 5.69 -4.89 -26.35
N LEU A 74 5.50 -6.10 -25.81
CA LEU A 74 4.18 -6.70 -25.68
C LEU A 74 3.30 -5.92 -24.69
N LYS A 75 3.85 -5.45 -23.57
CA LYS A 75 3.12 -4.61 -22.61
C LYS A 75 2.59 -3.34 -23.26
N ALA A 76 3.40 -2.68 -24.09
CA ALA A 76 3.02 -1.40 -24.68
C ALA A 76 1.76 -1.49 -25.56
N ARG A 77 1.49 -2.68 -26.12
CA ARG A 77 0.33 -2.99 -26.98
C ARG A 77 -0.57 -4.09 -26.41
N LEU A 78 -0.49 -4.38 -25.11
CA LEU A 78 -1.15 -5.56 -24.53
C LEU A 78 -2.66 -5.58 -24.72
N ASN A 79 -3.30 -4.41 -24.78
CA ASN A 79 -4.73 -4.29 -25.08
C ASN A 79 -5.12 -4.81 -26.47
N GLU A 80 -4.19 -4.77 -27.42
CA GLU A 80 -4.36 -5.21 -28.81
C GLU A 80 -3.82 -6.62 -29.04
N ALA A 81 -3.12 -7.20 -28.05
CA ALA A 81 -2.52 -8.52 -28.17
C ALA A 81 -3.58 -9.63 -28.21
N THR A 82 -3.33 -10.62 -29.06
CA THR A 82 -4.14 -11.83 -29.12
C THR A 82 -3.80 -12.78 -27.96
N PRO A 83 -4.73 -13.68 -27.56
CA PRO A 83 -4.43 -14.71 -26.59
C PRO A 83 -3.23 -15.59 -26.99
N GLN A 84 -3.03 -15.84 -28.29
CA GLN A 84 -1.90 -16.63 -28.78
C GLN A 84 -0.56 -15.91 -28.55
N GLU A 85 -0.46 -14.61 -28.84
CA GLU A 85 0.78 -13.85 -28.58
C GLU A 85 1.16 -13.85 -27.10
N VAL A 86 0.15 -13.75 -26.22
CA VAL A 86 0.38 -13.85 -24.77
C VAL A 86 0.84 -15.26 -24.41
N GLN A 87 0.18 -16.30 -24.89
CA GLN A 87 0.61 -17.69 -24.65
C GLN A 87 2.02 -17.97 -25.14
N ASP A 88 2.38 -17.50 -26.34
CA ASP A 88 3.72 -17.64 -26.93
C ASP A 88 4.77 -16.95 -26.07
N PHE A 89 4.47 -15.75 -25.56
CA PHE A 89 5.36 -15.05 -24.63
C PHE A 89 5.55 -15.83 -23.33
N LEU A 90 4.45 -16.28 -22.72
CA LEU A 90 4.48 -17.00 -21.45
C LEU A 90 5.23 -18.33 -21.58
N ALA A 91 5.04 -19.05 -22.69
CA ALA A 91 5.77 -20.28 -22.97
C ALA A 91 7.27 -20.03 -23.19
N ARG A 92 7.61 -18.98 -23.96
CA ARG A 92 9.00 -18.66 -24.29
C ARG A 92 9.84 -18.23 -23.08
N TYR A 93 9.24 -17.54 -22.13
CA TYR A 93 9.94 -16.99 -20.96
C TYR A 93 9.51 -17.64 -19.65
N ALA A 94 8.97 -18.86 -19.70
CA ALA A 94 8.49 -19.60 -18.54
C ALA A 94 9.49 -19.58 -17.37
N GLY A 95 8.98 -19.30 -16.17
CA GLY A 95 9.80 -19.24 -14.94
C GLY A 95 10.52 -17.90 -14.70
N SER A 96 10.51 -16.98 -15.67
CA SER A 96 11.11 -15.65 -15.49
C SER A 96 10.19 -14.66 -14.76
N TYR A 97 10.78 -13.58 -14.25
CA TYR A 97 10.03 -12.44 -13.72
C TYR A 97 9.08 -11.85 -14.77
N GLN A 98 9.53 -11.76 -16.03
CA GLN A 98 8.79 -11.10 -17.10
C GLN A 98 7.55 -11.89 -17.50
N GLU A 99 7.65 -13.22 -17.53
CA GLU A 99 6.51 -14.12 -17.75
C GLU A 99 5.44 -13.87 -16.70
N ASP A 100 5.80 -13.94 -15.43
CA ASP A 100 4.85 -13.80 -14.34
C ASP A 100 4.31 -12.36 -14.23
N ARG A 101 5.14 -11.37 -14.54
CA ARG A 101 4.73 -9.96 -14.58
C ARG A 101 3.75 -9.69 -15.72
N LEU A 102 3.98 -10.26 -16.90
CA LEU A 102 3.02 -10.17 -18.02
C LEU A 102 1.73 -10.91 -17.69
N ARG A 103 1.82 -12.07 -17.05
CA ARG A 103 0.64 -12.80 -16.57
C ARG A 103 -0.21 -11.94 -15.65
N ASN A 104 0.39 -11.22 -14.71
CA ASN A 104 -0.34 -10.23 -13.89
C ASN A 104 -1.04 -9.16 -14.76
N ASP A 105 -0.30 -8.52 -15.67
CA ASP A 105 -0.88 -7.48 -16.56
C ASP A 105 -2.05 -8.06 -17.41
N TRP A 106 -1.93 -9.30 -17.88
CA TRP A 106 -2.97 -9.97 -18.66
C TRP A 106 -4.18 -10.35 -17.80
N LEU A 107 -3.98 -10.86 -16.58
CA LEU A 107 -5.04 -11.18 -15.63
C LEU A 107 -5.88 -9.94 -15.28
N LEU A 108 -5.24 -8.78 -15.11
CA LEU A 108 -5.94 -7.51 -14.93
C LEU A 108 -6.84 -7.18 -16.13
N LEU A 109 -6.36 -7.36 -17.36
CA LEU A 109 -7.16 -7.12 -18.57
C LEU A 109 -8.32 -8.12 -18.71
N LEU A 110 -8.07 -9.40 -18.47
CA LEU A 110 -9.13 -10.43 -18.49
C LEU A 110 -10.21 -10.12 -17.46
N GLY A 111 -9.81 -9.72 -16.25
CA GLY A 111 -10.73 -9.28 -15.20
C GLY A 111 -11.55 -8.07 -15.62
N GLN A 112 -10.92 -7.04 -16.17
CA GLN A 112 -11.61 -5.84 -16.69
C GLN A 112 -12.59 -6.18 -17.83
N ARG A 113 -12.22 -7.12 -18.71
CA ARG A 113 -13.06 -7.63 -19.82
C ARG A 113 -14.15 -8.59 -19.37
N ARG A 114 -14.15 -9.00 -18.09
CA ARG A 114 -15.06 -10.00 -17.51
C ARG A 114 -14.92 -11.38 -18.17
N ASP A 115 -13.74 -11.67 -18.73
CA ASP A 115 -13.41 -12.98 -19.31
C ASP A 115 -12.96 -13.93 -18.19
N TRP A 116 -13.94 -14.43 -17.43
CA TRP A 116 -13.72 -15.25 -16.25
C TRP A 116 -13.17 -16.64 -16.57
N GLU A 117 -13.47 -17.16 -17.77
CA GLU A 117 -12.99 -18.46 -18.21
C GLU A 117 -11.48 -18.40 -18.51
N ALA A 118 -11.05 -17.43 -19.32
CA ALA A 118 -9.63 -17.24 -19.59
C ALA A 118 -8.89 -16.84 -18.32
N PHE A 119 -9.48 -15.98 -17.47
CA PHE A 119 -8.87 -15.58 -16.20
C PHE A 119 -8.59 -16.80 -15.33
N GLY A 120 -9.60 -17.64 -15.10
CA GLY A 120 -9.44 -18.81 -14.24
C GLY A 120 -8.57 -19.91 -14.83
N THR A 121 -8.28 -19.87 -16.13
CA THR A 121 -7.26 -20.73 -16.78
C THR A 121 -5.85 -20.19 -16.58
N MET A 122 -5.67 -18.86 -16.64
CA MET A 122 -4.36 -18.22 -16.51
C MET A 122 -3.90 -18.02 -15.07
N HIS A 123 -4.82 -17.82 -14.13
CA HIS A 123 -4.55 -17.47 -12.74
C HIS A 123 -3.72 -18.51 -11.96
N PRO A 124 -3.96 -19.83 -12.07
CA PRO A 124 -3.23 -20.82 -11.27
C PRO A 124 -1.70 -20.81 -11.46
N ALA A 125 -1.20 -20.29 -12.59
CA ALA A 125 0.23 -20.18 -12.88
C ALA A 125 0.84 -18.84 -12.46
N PHE A 126 0.07 -17.92 -11.86
CA PHE A 126 0.58 -16.65 -11.34
C PHE A 126 1.27 -16.86 -9.99
N ARG A 127 2.60 -16.75 -9.99
CA ARG A 127 3.46 -17.13 -8.84
C ARG A 127 3.63 -16.02 -7.83
N MET A 128 3.81 -14.78 -8.27
CA MET A 128 4.02 -13.64 -7.38
C MET A 128 2.82 -13.42 -6.46
N GLY A 129 1.59 -13.60 -6.96
CA GLY A 129 0.38 -13.51 -6.15
C GLY A 129 0.24 -12.17 -5.40
N ASP A 130 0.96 -11.13 -5.82
CA ASP A 130 1.23 -9.90 -5.07
C ASP A 130 0.25 -8.77 -5.41
N ASP A 131 -0.47 -8.88 -6.52
CA ASP A 131 -1.48 -7.91 -6.97
C ASP A 131 -2.85 -8.12 -6.30
N ALA A 132 -3.28 -7.13 -5.52
CA ALA A 132 -4.55 -7.16 -4.80
C ALA A 132 -5.76 -7.20 -5.75
N GLN A 133 -5.67 -6.60 -6.94
CA GLN A 133 -6.77 -6.62 -7.91
C GLN A 133 -6.95 -8.01 -8.50
N VAL A 134 -5.84 -8.66 -8.85
CA VAL A 134 -5.87 -10.05 -9.33
C VAL A 134 -6.41 -10.97 -8.24
N ARG A 135 -6.01 -10.80 -6.98
CA ARG A 135 -6.61 -11.56 -5.86
C ARG A 135 -8.13 -11.34 -5.75
N CYS A 136 -8.60 -10.09 -5.83
CA CYS A 136 -10.02 -9.78 -5.81
C CYS A 136 -10.78 -10.39 -6.99
N TYR A 137 -10.23 -10.36 -8.21
CA TYR A 137 -10.82 -11.04 -9.36
C TYR A 137 -10.82 -12.57 -9.21
N ALA A 138 -9.76 -13.16 -8.64
CA ALA A 138 -9.70 -14.60 -8.39
C ALA A 138 -10.80 -15.05 -7.43
N ILE A 139 -11.03 -14.30 -6.35
CA ILE A 139 -12.15 -14.53 -5.43
C ILE A 139 -13.49 -14.40 -6.16
N LEU A 140 -13.64 -13.39 -7.03
CA LEU A 140 -14.84 -13.24 -7.84
C LEU A 140 -15.07 -14.45 -8.76
N VAL A 141 -14.04 -14.92 -9.46
CA VAL A 141 -14.12 -16.11 -10.32
C VAL A 141 -14.48 -17.36 -9.52
N ASP A 142 -13.90 -17.53 -8.32
CA ASP A 142 -14.25 -18.64 -7.43
C ASP A 142 -15.73 -18.60 -7.00
N MET A 143 -16.22 -17.43 -6.59
CA MET A 143 -17.64 -17.24 -6.25
C MET A 143 -18.58 -17.53 -7.43
N LEU A 144 -18.19 -17.15 -8.65
CA LEU A 144 -18.98 -17.40 -9.85
C LEU A 144 -19.00 -18.89 -10.23
N ARG A 145 -17.89 -19.61 -10.04
CA ARG A 145 -17.79 -21.04 -10.34
C ARG A 145 -18.48 -21.92 -9.30
N SER A 146 -18.27 -21.62 -8.03
CA SER A 146 -18.87 -22.37 -6.92
C SER A 146 -20.35 -22.04 -6.70
N GLY A 147 -20.80 -20.87 -7.19
CA GLY A 147 -22.13 -20.34 -6.92
C GLY A 147 -22.33 -19.88 -5.48
N ASN A 148 -21.27 -19.87 -4.66
CA ASN A 148 -21.34 -19.57 -3.23
C ASN A 148 -20.34 -18.48 -2.82
N ALA A 149 -20.80 -17.53 -2.01
CA ALA A 149 -19.95 -16.52 -1.39
C ALA A 149 -19.76 -16.87 0.09
N THR A 150 -18.53 -16.79 0.59
CA THR A 150 -18.18 -17.15 1.97
C THR A 150 -17.75 -15.92 2.76
N ALA A 151 -17.75 -16.02 4.09
CA ALA A 151 -17.20 -14.98 4.96
C ALA A 151 -15.70 -14.74 4.69
N ALA A 152 -14.94 -15.79 4.35
CA ALA A 152 -13.52 -15.67 4.01
C ALA A 152 -13.32 -14.81 2.73
N HIS A 153 -14.16 -15.00 1.71
CA HIS A 153 -14.16 -14.15 0.51
C HIS A 153 -14.43 -12.69 0.87
N ALA A 154 -15.44 -12.45 1.73
CA ALA A 154 -15.79 -11.10 2.17
C ALA A 154 -14.64 -10.42 2.92
N ASP A 155 -14.01 -11.15 3.85
CA ASP A 155 -12.92 -10.60 4.66
C ASP A 155 -11.69 -10.28 3.81
N GLU A 156 -11.31 -11.14 2.87
CA GLU A 156 -10.17 -10.89 1.99
C GLU A 156 -10.42 -9.76 1.00
N VAL A 157 -11.60 -9.70 0.36
CA VAL A 157 -11.96 -8.57 -0.49
C VAL A 157 -12.03 -7.28 0.32
N ARG A 158 -12.61 -7.30 1.53
CA ARG A 158 -12.66 -6.11 2.40
C ARG A 158 -11.25 -5.61 2.72
N ARG A 159 -10.33 -6.49 3.13
CA ARG A 159 -8.93 -6.13 3.42
C ARG A 159 -8.23 -5.50 2.20
N ASN A 160 -8.28 -6.18 1.05
CA ASN A 160 -7.64 -5.69 -0.17
C ASN A 160 -8.28 -4.37 -0.66
N TRP A 161 -9.60 -4.26 -0.63
CA TRP A 161 -10.33 -3.08 -1.10
C TRP A 161 -10.10 -1.87 -0.21
N PHE A 162 -10.07 -2.03 1.12
CA PHE A 162 -9.85 -0.93 2.05
C PHE A 162 -8.40 -0.43 1.99
N ALA A 163 -7.43 -1.32 1.78
CA ALA A 163 -6.02 -0.97 1.61
C ALA A 163 -5.69 -0.32 0.25
N GLN A 164 -6.59 -0.43 -0.73
CA GLN A 164 -6.37 0.00 -2.11
C GLN A 164 -6.03 1.49 -2.20
N ARG A 165 -4.93 1.78 -2.92
CA ARG A 165 -4.44 3.15 -3.16
C ARG A 165 -5.07 3.81 -4.36
N ASP A 166 -5.14 3.09 -5.46
CA ASP A 166 -5.68 3.58 -6.71
C ASP A 166 -7.17 3.21 -6.85
N ASN A 167 -7.88 3.84 -7.79
CA ASN A 167 -9.28 3.48 -8.08
C ASN A 167 -9.33 2.43 -9.19
N ASP A 168 -8.93 1.21 -8.84
CA ASP A 168 -8.97 0.06 -9.74
C ASP A 168 -10.25 -0.77 -9.55
N ASP A 169 -10.60 -1.49 -10.60
CA ASP A 169 -11.91 -2.11 -10.81
C ASP A 169 -12.12 -3.45 -10.08
N GLY A 170 -11.08 -4.28 -9.92
CA GLY A 170 -11.21 -5.67 -9.47
C GLY A 170 -11.79 -5.81 -8.07
N CYS A 171 -11.24 -5.11 -7.09
CA CYS A 171 -11.79 -5.16 -5.72
C CYS A 171 -13.16 -4.48 -5.60
N ALA A 172 -13.42 -3.42 -6.37
CA ALA A 172 -14.75 -2.81 -6.40
C ALA A 172 -15.81 -3.76 -6.98
N THR A 173 -15.49 -4.47 -8.07
CA THR A 173 -16.37 -5.45 -8.71
C THR A 173 -16.63 -6.65 -7.78
N ALA A 174 -15.59 -7.17 -7.14
CA ALA A 174 -15.75 -8.25 -6.17
C ALA A 174 -16.59 -7.81 -4.96
N ALA A 175 -16.38 -6.59 -4.45
CA ALA A 175 -17.17 -6.03 -3.36
C ALA A 175 -18.65 -5.86 -3.73
N ASP A 176 -18.96 -5.34 -4.91
CA ASP A 176 -20.33 -5.22 -5.42
C ASP A 176 -21.04 -6.58 -5.49
N ARG A 177 -20.34 -7.61 -5.97
CA ARG A 177 -20.87 -8.99 -5.98
C ARG A 177 -21.15 -9.51 -4.57
N LEU A 178 -20.25 -9.23 -3.61
CA LEU A 178 -20.42 -9.64 -2.21
C LEU A 178 -21.57 -8.89 -1.52
N VAL A 179 -21.82 -7.63 -1.88
CA VAL A 179 -22.99 -6.87 -1.41
C VAL A 179 -24.27 -7.53 -1.93
N SER A 180 -24.30 -7.88 -3.22
CA SER A 180 -25.42 -8.61 -3.82
C SER A 180 -25.66 -9.97 -3.17
N ALA A 181 -24.59 -10.64 -2.75
CA ALA A 181 -24.63 -11.91 -2.00
C ALA A 181 -24.89 -11.74 -0.50
N ARG A 182 -25.08 -10.50 0.00
CA ARG A 182 -25.27 -10.15 1.42
C ARG A 182 -24.11 -10.57 2.34
N MET A 183 -22.92 -10.75 1.78
CA MET A 183 -21.68 -11.05 2.51
C MET A 183 -20.93 -9.77 2.92
N LEU A 184 -21.12 -8.68 2.18
CA LEU A 184 -20.78 -7.33 2.62
C LEU A 184 -22.06 -6.53 2.85
N SER A 185 -22.08 -5.75 3.93
CA SER A 185 -23.19 -4.87 4.24
C SER A 185 -23.07 -3.55 3.45
N PRO A 186 -24.18 -2.82 3.24
CA PRO A 186 -24.10 -1.45 2.73
C PRO A 186 -23.19 -0.54 3.57
N ASN A 187 -23.09 -0.79 4.88
CA ASN A 187 -22.20 -0.05 5.76
C ASN A 187 -20.72 -0.31 5.45
N ASP A 188 -20.33 -1.52 5.05
CA ASP A 188 -18.95 -1.81 4.60
C ASP A 188 -18.56 -0.95 3.39
N VAL A 189 -19.51 -0.75 2.47
CA VAL A 189 -19.31 0.09 1.28
C VAL A 189 -19.20 1.57 1.65
N TRP A 190 -20.06 2.07 2.55
CA TRP A 190 -19.95 3.44 3.06
C TRP A 190 -18.65 3.67 3.81
N LYS A 191 -18.17 2.70 4.59
CA LYS A 191 -16.83 2.77 5.21
C LYS A 191 -15.72 2.91 4.16
N LYS A 192 -15.79 2.19 3.03
CA LYS A 192 -14.84 2.42 1.92
C LYS A 192 -14.90 3.85 1.39
N ALA A 193 -16.11 4.40 1.22
CA ALA A 193 -16.28 5.78 0.77
C ALA A 193 -15.67 6.79 1.76
N ARG A 194 -15.90 6.59 3.07
CA ARG A 194 -15.33 7.40 4.14
C ARG A 194 -13.79 7.36 4.13
N LEU A 195 -13.20 6.16 4.13
CA LEU A 195 -11.75 5.94 4.02
C LEU A 195 -11.15 6.60 2.77
N ALA A 196 -11.84 6.56 1.64
CA ALA A 196 -11.39 7.19 0.40
C ALA A 196 -11.42 8.73 0.48
N ILE A 197 -12.43 9.34 1.11
CA ILE A 197 -12.45 10.79 1.34
C ILE A 197 -11.34 11.22 2.31
N GLU A 198 -11.12 10.47 3.39
CA GLU A 198 -10.00 10.69 4.32
C GLU A 198 -8.64 10.65 3.62
N ALA A 199 -8.48 9.75 2.66
CA ALA A 199 -7.26 9.62 1.88
C ALA A 199 -7.17 10.61 0.70
N ASN A 200 -8.11 11.55 0.54
CA ASN A 200 -8.24 12.46 -0.59
C ASN A 200 -8.31 11.74 -1.96
N ARG A 201 -9.09 10.66 -2.03
CA ARG A 201 -9.31 9.83 -3.22
C ARG A 201 -10.78 9.88 -3.67
N PRO A 202 -11.22 11.00 -4.26
CA PRO A 202 -12.63 11.22 -4.57
C PRO A 202 -13.19 10.21 -5.57
N GLN A 203 -12.39 9.73 -6.52
CA GLN A 203 -12.85 8.73 -7.48
C GLN A 203 -13.12 7.37 -6.81
N ALA A 204 -12.28 6.94 -5.87
CA ALA A 204 -12.52 5.74 -5.08
C ALA A 204 -13.76 5.86 -4.19
N ALA A 205 -13.98 7.04 -3.61
CA ALA A 205 -15.21 7.33 -2.86
C ALA A 205 -16.43 7.28 -3.78
N ARG A 206 -16.36 7.88 -4.98
CA ARG A 206 -17.42 7.85 -5.99
C ARG A 206 -17.79 6.43 -6.37
N THR A 207 -16.80 5.56 -6.63
CA THR A 207 -17.03 4.14 -6.96
C THR A 207 -17.78 3.42 -5.83
N ALA A 208 -17.38 3.63 -4.57
CA ALA A 208 -18.09 3.07 -3.42
C ALA A 208 -19.53 3.62 -3.31
N VAL A 209 -19.75 4.92 -3.54
CA VAL A 209 -21.10 5.50 -3.58
C VAL A 209 -21.95 4.89 -4.70
N THR A 210 -21.38 4.65 -5.88
CA THR A 210 -22.08 3.95 -6.97
C THR A 210 -22.58 2.58 -6.54
N ILE A 211 -21.79 1.83 -5.75
CA ILE A 211 -22.19 0.50 -5.24
C ILE A 211 -23.27 0.63 -4.15
N ALA A 212 -23.11 1.55 -3.20
CA ALA A 212 -24.03 1.66 -2.07
C ALA A 212 -25.36 2.36 -2.41
N ALA A 213 -25.31 3.38 -3.27
CA ALA A 213 -26.43 4.26 -3.60
C ALA A 213 -26.21 4.90 -4.98
N PRO A 214 -26.47 4.17 -6.09
CA PRO A 214 -26.30 4.69 -7.45
C PRO A 214 -27.08 6.00 -7.72
N ASP A 215 -28.24 6.17 -7.09
CA ASP A 215 -29.09 7.36 -7.17
C ASP A 215 -28.47 8.60 -6.50
N ALA A 216 -27.47 8.42 -5.64
CA ALA A 216 -26.83 9.47 -4.86
C ALA A 216 -25.55 10.04 -5.52
N VAL A 217 -25.11 9.48 -6.66
CA VAL A 217 -23.82 9.84 -7.29
C VAL A 217 -23.77 11.32 -7.70
N ALA A 218 -24.85 11.89 -8.24
CA ALA A 218 -24.89 13.31 -8.60
C ALA A 218 -24.74 14.22 -7.35
N LEU A 219 -25.36 13.84 -6.24
CA LEU A 219 -25.22 14.57 -4.96
C LEU A 219 -23.81 14.41 -4.39
N PHE A 220 -23.18 13.25 -4.56
CA PHE A 220 -21.79 13.05 -4.21
C PHE A 220 -20.87 13.96 -5.05
N ASP A 221 -21.10 14.11 -6.35
CA ASP A 221 -20.31 14.98 -7.22
C ASP A 221 -20.43 16.46 -6.78
N GLU A 222 -21.62 16.93 -6.38
CA GLU A 222 -21.84 18.25 -5.77
C GLU A 222 -21.05 18.41 -4.45
N LEU A 223 -21.15 17.43 -3.55
CA LEU A 223 -20.42 17.37 -2.28
C LEU A 223 -18.91 17.42 -2.48
N ASN A 224 -18.40 16.65 -3.46
CA ASN A 224 -16.98 16.58 -3.71
C ASN A 224 -16.44 17.92 -4.26
N GLY A 225 -17.23 18.63 -5.07
CA GLY A 225 -16.92 19.97 -5.55
C GLY A 225 -16.88 21.03 -4.44
N SER A 226 -17.79 20.97 -3.45
CA SER A 226 -17.71 21.80 -2.25
C SER A 226 -18.56 21.27 -1.10
N ALA A 227 -17.91 20.67 -0.09
CA ALA A 227 -18.59 20.16 1.10
C ALA A 227 -19.30 21.26 1.90
N ALA A 228 -18.67 22.44 2.04
CA ALA A 228 -19.28 23.56 2.74
C ALA A 228 -20.57 24.04 2.06
N ARG A 229 -20.57 24.19 0.72
CA ARG A 229 -21.77 24.57 -0.04
C ARG A 229 -22.85 23.50 0.04
N PHE A 230 -22.46 22.23 -0.05
CA PHE A 230 -23.37 21.10 0.08
C PHE A 230 -24.09 21.11 1.44
N LEU A 231 -23.35 21.27 2.54
CA LEU A 231 -23.92 21.37 3.90
C LEU A 231 -24.75 22.65 4.11
N GLY A 232 -24.39 23.75 3.46
CA GLY A 232 -25.17 24.99 3.50
C GLY A 232 -26.51 24.90 2.76
N GLY A 233 -26.61 24.06 1.73
CA GLY A 233 -27.79 23.94 0.86
C GLY A 233 -28.55 22.62 1.03
N ARG A 234 -28.51 21.77 0.00
CA ARG A 234 -29.34 20.56 -0.17
C ARG A 234 -29.10 19.46 0.87
N ALA A 235 -28.10 19.58 1.73
CA ALA A 235 -27.80 18.58 2.75
C ALA A 235 -28.98 18.26 3.69
N PHE A 236 -29.92 19.20 3.93
CA PHE A 236 -31.10 18.89 4.75
C PHE A 236 -32.07 17.90 4.07
N VAL A 237 -32.23 18.01 2.74
CA VAL A 237 -33.03 17.07 1.94
C VAL A 237 -32.28 15.75 1.79
N ALA A 238 -30.97 15.81 1.52
CA ALA A 238 -30.11 14.62 1.46
C ALA A 238 -30.00 13.90 2.81
N ALA A 239 -30.03 14.58 3.95
CA ALA A 239 -30.01 13.95 5.27
C ALA A 239 -31.28 13.12 5.56
N LYS A 240 -32.41 13.47 4.94
CA LYS A 240 -33.65 12.69 5.06
C LYS A 240 -33.62 11.39 4.24
N SER A 241 -32.88 11.34 3.13
CA SER A 241 -32.81 10.17 2.25
C SER A 241 -31.49 9.38 2.33
N ARG A 242 -30.37 10.03 2.65
CA ARG A 242 -28.98 9.55 2.56
C ARG A 242 -28.02 10.30 3.53
N LYS A 243 -28.14 10.03 4.84
CA LYS A 243 -27.29 10.61 5.92
C LYS A 243 -25.79 10.46 5.69
N GLU A 244 -25.38 9.36 5.07
CA GLU A 244 -23.98 9.08 4.74
C GLU A 244 -23.31 10.15 3.87
N LEU A 245 -24.05 10.85 3.00
CA LEU A 245 -23.47 11.98 2.25
C LEU A 245 -23.11 13.14 3.20
N VAL A 246 -23.89 13.39 4.23
CA VAL A 246 -23.55 14.39 5.26
C VAL A 246 -22.27 13.98 5.99
N VAL A 247 -22.13 12.68 6.31
CA VAL A 247 -20.90 12.11 6.91
C VAL A 247 -19.69 12.36 6.02
N LEU A 248 -19.77 12.02 4.73
CA LEU A 248 -18.67 12.26 3.78
C LEU A 248 -18.30 13.75 3.68
N ALA A 249 -19.29 14.66 3.70
CA ALA A 249 -19.04 16.09 3.66
C ALA A 249 -18.33 16.57 4.93
N LEU A 250 -18.77 16.12 6.11
CA LEU A 250 -18.16 16.46 7.39
C LEU A 250 -16.73 15.91 7.48
N ILE A 251 -16.48 14.69 7.01
CA ILE A 251 -15.12 14.12 6.90
C ILE A 251 -14.26 15.03 6.01
N LYS A 252 -14.75 15.39 4.81
CA LYS A 252 -13.99 16.27 3.89
C LYS A 252 -13.66 17.62 4.51
N ILE A 253 -14.57 18.20 5.31
CA ILE A 253 -14.30 19.42 6.09
C ILE A 253 -13.27 19.15 7.17
N ALA A 254 -13.41 18.07 7.96
CA ALA A 254 -12.49 17.73 9.04
C ALA A 254 -11.04 17.54 8.56
N MET A 255 -10.87 16.98 7.35
CA MET A 255 -9.56 16.84 6.70
C MET A 255 -8.87 18.20 6.44
N ALA A 256 -9.62 19.26 6.20
CA ALA A 256 -9.09 20.61 6.02
C ALA A 256 -9.03 21.37 7.36
N ASP A 257 -10.16 21.42 8.06
CA ASP A 257 -10.41 22.18 9.28
C ASP A 257 -11.20 21.33 10.30
N PRO A 258 -10.51 20.68 11.25
CA PRO A 258 -11.18 19.85 12.27
C PRO A 258 -12.05 20.67 13.23
N GLU A 259 -11.72 21.94 13.49
CA GLU A 259 -12.50 22.78 14.40
C GLU A 259 -13.82 23.20 13.77
N GLN A 260 -13.79 23.58 12.48
CA GLN A 260 -15.01 23.86 11.73
C GLN A 260 -15.92 22.62 11.64
N ALA A 261 -15.34 21.44 11.40
CA ALA A 261 -16.11 20.19 11.37
C ALA A 261 -16.74 19.86 12.74
N ALA A 262 -16.02 20.06 13.84
CA ALA A 262 -16.54 19.89 15.20
C ALA A 262 -17.74 20.82 15.45
N SER A 263 -17.61 22.10 15.14
CA SER A 263 -18.70 23.07 15.29
C SER A 263 -19.94 22.70 14.46
N GLN A 264 -19.77 22.27 13.21
CA GLN A 264 -20.88 21.80 12.36
C GLN A 264 -21.55 20.54 12.92
N LEU A 265 -20.75 19.60 13.45
CA LEU A 265 -21.25 18.37 14.03
C LEU A 265 -22.04 18.62 15.33
N GLU A 266 -21.55 19.48 16.23
CA GLU A 266 -22.22 19.81 17.48
C GLU A 266 -23.50 20.63 17.26
N SER A 267 -23.44 21.65 16.41
CA SER A 267 -24.52 22.64 16.28
C SER A 267 -25.71 22.16 15.46
N LYS A 268 -25.48 21.36 14.41
CA LYS A 268 -26.50 21.07 13.39
C LYS A 268 -26.63 19.60 13.05
N TRP A 269 -25.51 18.94 12.73
CA TRP A 269 -25.59 17.63 12.07
C TRP A 269 -25.62 16.44 13.02
N GLY A 270 -25.05 16.57 14.21
CA GLY A 270 -24.94 15.50 15.20
C GLY A 270 -26.26 14.77 15.49
N PRO A 271 -27.37 15.48 15.76
CA PRO A 271 -28.68 14.84 16.01
C PRO A 271 -29.25 14.04 14.83
N MET A 272 -28.79 14.31 13.60
CA MET A 272 -29.27 13.62 12.40
C MET A 272 -28.52 12.30 12.16
N LEU A 273 -27.27 12.21 12.61
CA LEU A 273 -26.41 11.04 12.43
C LEU A 273 -26.72 9.93 13.44
N THR A 274 -26.54 8.68 13.02
CA THR A 274 -26.51 7.52 13.90
C THR A 274 -25.29 7.58 14.84
N PRO A 275 -25.28 6.82 15.94
CA PRO A 275 -24.13 6.76 16.84
C PRO A 275 -22.83 6.35 16.14
N GLU A 276 -22.88 5.38 15.22
CA GLU A 276 -21.72 4.90 14.46
C GLU A 276 -21.16 5.99 13.54
N GLU A 277 -22.02 6.64 12.76
CA GLU A 277 -21.64 7.75 11.87
C GLU A 277 -21.02 8.90 12.67
N ARG A 278 -21.61 9.24 13.83
CA ARG A 278 -21.10 10.28 14.72
C ARG A 278 -19.75 9.92 15.30
N ASN A 279 -19.56 8.67 15.74
CA ASN A 279 -18.28 8.15 16.22
C ASN A 279 -17.21 8.27 15.13
N TRP A 280 -17.54 7.92 13.89
CA TRP A 280 -16.61 8.02 12.76
C TRP A 280 -16.17 9.47 12.49
N VAL A 281 -17.12 10.42 12.45
CA VAL A 281 -16.79 11.84 12.22
C VAL A 281 -15.95 12.39 13.37
N TRP A 282 -16.30 12.09 14.63
CA TRP A 282 -15.46 12.49 15.78
C TRP A 282 -14.08 11.86 15.76
N GLY A 283 -13.98 10.60 15.36
CA GLY A 283 -12.70 9.91 15.15
C GLY A 283 -11.86 10.60 14.08
N THR A 284 -12.46 11.02 12.97
CA THR A 284 -11.80 11.77 11.90
C THR A 284 -11.30 13.14 12.40
N ILE A 285 -12.14 13.89 13.10
CA ILE A 285 -11.81 15.20 13.68
C ILE A 285 -10.66 15.05 14.67
N GLY A 286 -10.77 14.10 15.62
CA GLY A 286 -9.74 13.80 16.61
C GLY A 286 -8.42 13.38 15.96
N ARG A 287 -8.47 12.55 14.93
CA ARG A 287 -7.30 12.12 14.16
C ARG A 287 -6.60 13.29 13.47
N GLN A 288 -7.35 14.19 12.84
CA GLN A 288 -6.77 15.38 12.21
C GLN A 288 -6.21 16.37 13.23
N ALA A 289 -6.93 16.59 14.33
CA ALA A 289 -6.46 17.43 15.44
C ALA A 289 -5.17 16.87 16.07
N ALA A 290 -5.10 15.56 16.28
CA ALA A 290 -3.92 14.87 16.82
C ALA A 290 -2.71 15.02 15.89
N GLY A 291 -2.91 14.85 14.58
CA GLY A 291 -1.87 15.08 13.57
C GLY A 291 -1.34 16.52 13.57
N LYS A 292 -2.21 17.51 13.83
CA LYS A 292 -1.85 18.92 14.01
C LYS A 292 -1.32 19.26 15.42
N LEU A 293 -1.14 18.26 16.29
CA LEU A 293 -0.71 18.42 17.68
C LEU A 293 -1.62 19.35 18.51
N SER A 294 -2.89 19.45 18.14
CA SER A 294 -3.87 20.27 18.85
C SER A 294 -4.14 19.72 20.25
N PRO A 295 -4.21 20.56 21.30
CA PRO A 295 -4.58 20.13 22.64
C PRO A 295 -6.02 19.60 22.70
N GLN A 296 -6.89 19.96 21.75
CA GLN A 296 -8.28 19.52 21.70
C GLN A 296 -8.47 18.10 21.15
N ALA A 297 -7.41 17.45 20.64
CA ALA A 297 -7.51 16.14 20.02
C ALA A 297 -8.18 15.09 20.92
N MET A 298 -7.78 15.03 22.20
CA MET A 298 -8.40 14.13 23.17
C MET A 298 -9.83 14.52 23.51
N GLY A 299 -10.15 15.82 23.54
CA GLY A 299 -11.52 16.31 23.70
C GLY A 299 -12.44 15.84 22.56
N TYR A 300 -11.97 15.88 21.32
CA TYR A 300 -12.72 15.35 20.18
C TYR A 300 -12.87 13.82 20.26
N PHE A 301 -11.80 13.09 20.56
CA PHE A 301 -11.87 11.64 20.73
C PHE A 301 -12.74 11.18 21.91
N ALA A 302 -12.91 12.01 22.94
CA ALA A 302 -13.80 11.73 24.07
C ALA A 302 -15.29 11.70 23.68
N ASN A 303 -15.66 12.31 22.53
CA ASN A 303 -17.01 12.22 21.98
C ASN A 303 -17.28 10.88 21.26
N VAL A 304 -16.25 10.03 21.07
CA VAL A 304 -16.42 8.68 20.51
C VAL A 304 -16.95 7.74 21.58
N THR A 305 -18.18 7.28 21.40
CA THR A 305 -18.88 6.41 22.37
C THR A 305 -18.51 4.94 22.25
N LYS A 306 -17.97 4.51 21.10
CA LYS A 306 -17.58 3.12 20.85
C LYS A 306 -16.36 3.03 19.93
N ASN A 307 -15.23 2.62 20.50
CA ASN A 307 -13.95 2.57 19.78
C ASN A 307 -13.93 1.60 18.59
N SER A 308 -14.71 0.51 18.62
CA SER A 308 -14.76 -0.44 17.50
C SER A 308 -15.53 0.07 16.27
N ASP A 309 -16.10 1.27 16.34
CA ASP A 309 -16.64 1.96 15.17
C ASP A 309 -15.54 2.72 14.39
N LEU A 310 -14.34 2.90 14.96
CA LEU A 310 -13.22 3.62 14.35
C LEU A 310 -12.32 2.71 13.49
N SER A 311 -11.60 3.31 12.54
CA SER A 311 -10.54 2.62 11.80
C SER A 311 -9.27 2.45 12.64
N ASP A 312 -8.40 1.50 12.28
CA ASP A 312 -7.12 1.31 12.96
C ASP A 312 -6.19 2.53 12.87
N ASP A 313 -6.28 3.34 11.79
CA ASP A 313 -5.54 4.62 11.72
C ASP A 313 -6.06 5.60 12.78
N MET A 314 -7.39 5.76 12.90
CA MET A 314 -7.99 6.62 13.91
C MET A 314 -7.66 6.14 15.33
N LEU A 315 -7.74 4.83 15.59
CA LEU A 315 -7.37 4.23 16.87
C LEU A 315 -5.89 4.44 17.18
N GLY A 316 -5.02 4.28 16.20
CA GLY A 316 -3.59 4.56 16.35
C GLY A 316 -3.31 6.03 16.69
N TRP A 317 -4.02 6.97 16.06
CA TRP A 317 -3.92 8.39 16.42
C TRP A 317 -4.53 8.71 17.78
N LYS A 318 -5.63 8.04 18.16
CA LYS A 318 -6.23 8.13 19.48
C LYS A 318 -5.26 7.64 20.55
N THR A 319 -4.59 6.51 20.33
CA THR A 319 -3.52 6.00 21.20
C THR A 319 -2.36 6.99 21.32
N ARG A 320 -1.89 7.58 20.22
CA ARG A 320 -0.81 8.59 20.27
C ARG A 320 -1.21 9.84 21.05
N ALA A 321 -2.44 10.33 20.87
CA ALA A 321 -2.97 11.46 21.63
C ALA A 321 -3.07 11.13 23.13
N ALA A 322 -3.57 9.94 23.46
CA ALA A 322 -3.69 9.46 24.83
C ALA A 322 -2.32 9.30 25.52
N LEU A 323 -1.33 8.73 24.83
CA LEU A 323 0.05 8.62 25.31
C LEU A 323 0.65 10.00 25.63
N ARG A 324 0.44 10.99 24.76
CA ARG A 324 0.91 12.36 24.98
C ARG A 324 0.22 13.03 26.19
N ALA A 325 -1.04 12.69 26.44
CA ALA A 325 -1.81 13.19 27.57
C ALA A 325 -1.58 12.39 28.87
N GLY A 326 -0.87 11.25 28.81
CA GLY A 326 -0.71 10.33 29.95
C GLY A 326 -1.97 9.53 30.30
N ASP A 327 -2.94 9.44 29.39
CA ASP A 327 -4.19 8.70 29.60
C ASP A 327 -4.03 7.22 29.22
N TRP A 328 -3.45 6.44 30.15
CA TRP A 328 -3.21 5.01 29.95
C TRP A 328 -4.48 4.17 29.82
N LYS A 329 -5.60 4.63 30.38
CA LYS A 329 -6.89 3.94 30.25
C LYS A 329 -7.36 4.00 28.80
N GLU A 330 -7.24 5.16 28.15
CA GLU A 330 -7.61 5.28 26.75
C GLU A 330 -6.60 4.59 25.81
N VAL A 331 -5.31 4.51 26.16
CA VAL A 331 -4.34 3.69 25.44
C VAL A 331 -4.78 2.22 25.40
N GLN A 332 -5.15 1.67 26.56
CA GLN A 332 -5.65 0.29 26.64
C GLN A 332 -6.94 0.11 25.83
N ALA A 333 -7.90 1.02 25.99
CA ALA A 333 -9.20 0.93 25.32
C ALA A 333 -9.10 1.05 23.80
N ALA A 334 -8.25 1.94 23.28
CA ALA A 334 -8.07 2.13 21.84
C ALA A 334 -7.34 0.94 21.20
N THR A 335 -6.24 0.47 21.81
CA THR A 335 -5.47 -0.69 21.29
C THR A 335 -6.27 -2.00 21.37
N ALA A 336 -7.12 -2.17 22.38
CA ALA A 336 -8.01 -3.33 22.49
C ALA A 336 -9.16 -3.33 21.45
N ALA A 337 -9.49 -2.17 20.87
CA ALA A 337 -10.56 -2.03 19.89
C ALA A 337 -10.10 -2.19 18.44
N MET A 338 -8.78 -2.26 18.18
CA MET A 338 -8.22 -2.45 16.84
C MET A 338 -8.67 -3.76 16.19
N SER A 339 -8.56 -3.81 14.86
CA SER A 339 -8.80 -5.01 14.06
C SER A 339 -7.84 -6.14 14.44
N ALA A 340 -8.05 -7.33 13.88
CA ALA A 340 -7.14 -8.46 14.08
C ALA A 340 -5.70 -8.11 13.67
N ASP A 341 -5.53 -7.40 12.56
CA ASP A 341 -4.23 -6.97 12.04
C ASP A 341 -3.60 -5.93 12.98
N GLY A 342 -4.37 -4.91 13.39
CA GLY A 342 -3.90 -3.88 14.33
C GLY A 342 -3.52 -4.45 15.70
N LYS A 343 -4.22 -5.47 16.18
CA LYS A 343 -3.90 -6.19 17.44
C LYS A 343 -2.64 -7.04 17.38
N GLN A 344 -2.14 -7.34 16.17
CA GLN A 344 -0.91 -8.09 15.94
C GLN A 344 0.27 -7.17 15.61
N ASP A 345 0.04 -5.89 15.29
CA ASP A 345 1.11 -4.92 15.06
C ASP A 345 1.96 -4.75 16.33
N PRO A 346 3.29 -4.97 16.26
CA PRO A 346 4.18 -4.85 17.41
C PRO A 346 4.08 -3.51 18.15
N THR A 347 3.80 -2.42 17.43
CA THR A 347 3.60 -1.08 18.00
C THR A 347 2.47 -1.09 19.02
N TRP A 348 1.32 -1.60 18.63
CA TRP A 348 0.11 -1.55 19.44
C TRP A 348 0.08 -2.62 20.51
N VAL A 349 0.69 -3.78 20.25
CA VAL A 349 0.93 -4.80 21.26
C VAL A 349 1.79 -4.26 22.40
N TYR A 350 2.91 -3.58 22.08
CA TYR A 350 3.80 -2.98 23.06
C TYR A 350 3.07 -1.95 23.93
N TRP A 351 2.38 -0.98 23.31
CA TRP A 351 1.69 0.07 24.08
C TRP A 351 0.51 -0.45 24.90
N ARG A 352 -0.19 -1.50 24.42
CA ARG A 352 -1.19 -2.22 25.22
C ARG A 352 -0.57 -2.86 26.45
N ALA A 353 0.55 -3.58 26.28
CA ALA A 353 1.26 -4.21 27.39
C ALA A 353 1.75 -3.18 28.43
N ARG A 354 2.31 -2.06 27.97
CA ARG A 354 2.68 -0.93 28.85
C ARG A 354 1.50 -0.37 29.62
N SER A 355 0.34 -0.18 28.98
CA SER A 355 -0.86 0.31 29.67
C SER A 355 -1.34 -0.65 30.77
N LEU A 356 -1.24 -1.95 30.53
CA LEU A 356 -1.58 -2.99 31.51
C LEU A 356 -0.60 -3.01 32.70
N GLN A 357 0.70 -2.81 32.46
CA GLN A 357 1.68 -2.66 33.55
C GLN A 357 1.36 -1.45 34.44
N VAL A 358 1.04 -0.30 33.84
CA VAL A 358 0.68 0.93 34.58
C VAL A 358 -0.60 0.74 35.40
N ALA A 359 -1.60 0.06 34.85
CA ALA A 359 -2.85 -0.24 35.56
C ALA A 359 -2.67 -1.19 36.76
N GLY A 360 -1.60 -1.99 36.78
CA GLY A 360 -1.26 -2.89 37.87
C GLY A 360 -2.22 -4.06 38.06
N GLY A 361 -1.94 -4.89 39.07
CA GLY A 361 -2.65 -6.15 39.36
C GLY A 361 -1.98 -7.38 38.74
N ASN A 362 -2.09 -8.54 39.41
CA ASN A 362 -1.37 -9.75 39.03
C ASN A 362 -1.75 -10.26 37.64
N GLU A 363 -3.06 -10.30 37.33
CA GLU A 363 -3.56 -10.76 36.03
C GLU A 363 -3.10 -9.86 34.88
N ARG A 364 -3.20 -8.53 35.05
CA ARG A 364 -2.77 -7.56 34.03
C ARG A 364 -1.27 -7.60 33.80
N ARG A 365 -0.47 -7.80 34.86
CA ARG A 365 0.97 -8.02 34.72
C ARG A 365 1.28 -9.30 33.95
N ALA A 366 0.58 -10.39 34.22
CA ALA A 366 0.74 -11.65 33.47
C ALA A 366 0.27 -11.53 32.01
N GLU A 367 -0.76 -10.74 31.72
CA GLU A 367 -1.17 -10.41 30.35
C GLU A 367 -0.13 -9.55 29.63
N ALA A 368 0.38 -8.49 30.26
CA ALA A 368 1.43 -7.65 29.69
C ALA A 368 2.68 -8.46 29.36
N GLN A 369 3.11 -9.36 30.26
CA GLN A 369 4.21 -10.28 30.04
C GLN A 369 4.02 -11.12 28.77
N ARG A 370 2.85 -11.76 28.62
CA ARG A 370 2.52 -12.55 27.42
C ARG A 370 2.52 -11.72 26.14
N LEU A 371 2.06 -10.47 26.21
CA LEU A 371 2.08 -9.56 25.07
C LEU A 371 3.51 -9.19 24.66
N PHE A 372 4.40 -8.89 25.61
CA PHE A 372 5.81 -8.64 25.30
C PHE A 372 6.49 -9.89 24.73
N GLU A 373 6.27 -11.06 25.34
CA GLU A 373 6.80 -12.34 24.85
C GLU A 373 6.35 -12.63 23.41
N GLY A 374 5.10 -12.26 23.06
CA GLY A 374 4.54 -12.45 21.73
C GLY A 374 5.20 -11.61 20.63
N ILE A 375 5.87 -10.51 20.97
CA ILE A 375 6.54 -9.62 19.99
C ILE A 375 8.05 -9.50 20.20
N ALA A 376 8.60 -10.02 21.29
CA ALA A 376 10.01 -9.89 21.62
C ALA A 376 10.91 -10.42 20.50
N GLY A 377 11.84 -9.59 20.03
CA GLY A 377 12.67 -9.92 18.88
C GLY A 377 13.66 -8.83 18.52
N THR A 378 14.58 -9.15 17.61
CA THR A 378 15.72 -8.28 17.27
C THR A 378 15.57 -7.55 15.95
N ARG A 379 14.41 -7.63 15.29
CA ARG A 379 14.20 -7.11 13.92
C ARG A 379 13.54 -5.73 13.86
N GLY A 380 12.83 -5.33 14.92
CA GLY A 380 12.05 -4.10 14.93
C GLY A 380 12.17 -3.35 16.26
N PHE A 381 11.75 -2.08 16.24
CA PHE A 381 11.93 -1.16 17.35
C PHE A 381 11.14 -1.58 18.60
N TYR A 382 9.86 -1.90 18.44
CA TYR A 382 9.01 -2.27 19.57
C TYR A 382 9.27 -3.69 20.07
N GLU A 383 9.77 -4.56 19.19
CA GLU A 383 10.25 -5.90 19.52
C GLU A 383 11.51 -5.86 20.40
N LEU A 384 12.42 -4.91 20.13
CA LEU A 384 13.58 -4.65 20.97
C LEU A 384 13.18 -4.06 22.33
N LEU A 385 12.25 -3.11 22.35
CA LEU A 385 11.71 -2.59 23.62
C LEU A 385 11.01 -3.68 24.43
N ALA A 386 10.26 -4.57 23.78
CA ALA A 386 9.66 -5.71 24.46
C ALA A 386 10.70 -6.65 25.09
N LEU A 387 11.85 -6.88 24.44
CA LEU A 387 12.97 -7.62 25.06
C LEU A 387 13.47 -6.92 26.32
N GLU A 388 13.63 -5.59 26.29
CA GLU A 388 14.07 -4.81 27.45
C GLU A 388 13.06 -4.88 28.61
N GLU A 389 11.76 -4.78 28.34
CA GLU A 389 10.70 -4.92 29.35
C GLU A 389 10.69 -6.33 29.99
N LEU A 390 11.13 -7.35 29.25
CA LEU A 390 11.31 -8.72 29.74
C LEU A 390 12.63 -8.92 30.50
N GLY A 391 13.45 -7.87 30.66
CA GLY A 391 14.77 -7.95 31.28
C GLY A 391 15.82 -8.68 30.41
N GLN A 392 15.51 -8.91 29.13
CA GLN A 392 16.40 -9.53 28.16
C GLN A 392 17.23 -8.47 27.44
N ARG A 393 18.39 -8.87 26.92
CA ARG A 393 19.24 -8.00 26.10
C ARG A 393 19.16 -8.43 24.65
N ALA A 394 19.10 -7.46 23.75
CA ALA A 394 19.28 -7.72 22.33
C ALA A 394 20.64 -8.40 22.12
N ALA A 395 20.61 -9.66 21.69
CA ALA A 395 21.80 -10.39 21.28
C ALA A 395 21.87 -10.38 19.76
N MET A 396 23.08 -10.21 19.21
CA MET A 396 23.26 -10.51 17.79
C MET A 396 22.98 -12.00 17.59
N PRO A 397 22.11 -12.38 16.63
CA PRO A 397 21.88 -13.78 16.33
C PRO A 397 23.20 -14.44 15.96
N THR A 398 23.33 -15.73 16.27
CA THR A 398 24.51 -16.50 15.87
C THR A 398 24.70 -16.39 14.37
N ARG A 399 25.93 -16.08 13.95
CA ARG A 399 26.26 -16.02 12.53
C ARG A 399 25.90 -17.37 11.90
N PRO A 400 25.16 -17.40 10.78
CA PRO A 400 24.88 -18.66 10.11
C PRO A 400 26.17 -19.34 9.66
N ALA A 401 26.11 -20.65 9.42
CA ALA A 401 27.23 -21.39 8.87
C ALA A 401 27.70 -20.74 7.55
N PRO A 402 29.01 -20.78 7.24
CA PRO A 402 29.51 -20.33 5.95
C PRO A 402 28.83 -21.08 4.80
N LEU A 403 28.52 -20.35 3.72
CA LEU A 403 27.91 -20.97 2.54
C LEU A 403 28.82 -22.05 1.94
N THR A 404 28.24 -23.20 1.62
CA THR A 404 28.90 -24.33 0.96
C THR A 404 29.28 -23.99 -0.48
N ALA A 405 30.12 -24.83 -1.11
CA ALA A 405 30.47 -24.66 -2.51
C ALA A 405 29.24 -24.87 -3.43
N GLU A 406 28.36 -25.80 -3.06
CA GLU A 406 27.12 -26.10 -3.77
C GLU A 406 26.13 -24.93 -3.72
N GLU A 407 25.86 -24.36 -2.55
CA GLU A 407 24.99 -23.18 -2.41
C GLU A 407 25.49 -21.99 -3.25
N LYS A 408 26.81 -21.77 -3.27
CA LYS A 408 27.42 -20.74 -4.13
C LYS A 408 27.28 -21.07 -5.62
N ASN A 409 27.34 -22.35 -5.99
CA ASN A 409 27.18 -22.78 -7.37
C ASN A 409 25.72 -22.63 -7.82
N ASN A 410 24.75 -23.03 -7.02
CA ASN A 410 23.32 -22.86 -7.31
C ASN A 410 22.99 -21.37 -7.51
N ALA A 411 23.54 -20.50 -6.66
CA ALA A 411 23.43 -19.04 -6.84
C ALA A 411 23.99 -18.53 -8.16
N ARG A 412 25.18 -19.02 -8.56
CA ARG A 412 25.83 -18.63 -9.82
C ARG A 412 25.12 -19.17 -11.05
N LEU A 413 24.45 -20.31 -10.94
CA LEU A 413 23.72 -20.93 -12.05
C LEU A 413 22.29 -20.38 -12.17
N ASN A 414 21.78 -19.66 -11.17
CA ASN A 414 20.44 -19.10 -11.21
C ASN A 414 20.33 -18.02 -12.32
N PRO A 415 19.49 -18.25 -13.36
CA PRO A 415 19.41 -17.34 -14.50
C PRO A 415 18.76 -16.00 -14.12
N GLY A 416 17.87 -15.95 -13.13
CA GLY A 416 17.24 -14.72 -12.64
C GLY A 416 18.22 -13.82 -11.91
N LEU A 417 19.05 -14.38 -11.03
CA LEU A 417 20.11 -13.62 -10.36
C LEU A 417 21.12 -13.07 -11.37
N ASN A 418 21.54 -13.89 -12.34
CA ASN A 418 22.46 -13.45 -13.38
C ASN A 418 21.88 -12.32 -14.24
N ARG A 419 20.63 -12.46 -14.71
CA ARG A 419 19.93 -11.37 -15.43
C ARG A 419 19.83 -10.12 -14.58
N GLY A 420 19.50 -10.27 -13.29
CA GLY A 420 19.35 -9.15 -12.37
C GLY A 420 20.64 -8.36 -12.18
N LEU A 421 21.76 -9.06 -11.93
CA LEU A 421 23.08 -8.45 -11.80
C LEU A 421 23.55 -7.80 -13.11
N TYR A 422 23.31 -8.45 -14.25
CA TYR A 422 23.63 -7.88 -15.56
C TYR A 422 22.85 -6.59 -15.82
N ALA A 423 21.54 -6.59 -15.59
CA ALA A 423 20.69 -5.40 -15.74
C ALA A 423 21.20 -4.24 -14.87
N ILE A 424 21.59 -4.50 -13.62
CA ILE A 424 22.18 -3.47 -12.74
C ILE A 424 23.47 -2.92 -13.35
N THR A 425 24.33 -3.79 -13.89
CA THR A 425 25.64 -3.42 -14.44
C THR A 425 25.51 -2.47 -15.63
N ILE A 426 24.51 -2.67 -16.49
CA ILE A 426 24.28 -1.80 -17.66
C ILE A 426 23.41 -0.57 -17.37
N GLY A 427 23.07 -0.30 -16.09
CA GLY A 427 22.31 0.89 -15.68
C GLY A 427 20.79 0.69 -15.56
N LEU A 428 20.27 -0.52 -15.79
CA LEU A 428 18.86 -0.89 -15.58
C LEU A 428 18.63 -1.39 -14.14
N ARG A 429 18.98 -0.57 -13.14
CA ARG A 429 18.95 -0.97 -11.73
C ARG A 429 17.56 -1.42 -11.27
N ALA A 430 16.50 -0.72 -11.66
CA ALA A 430 15.15 -1.05 -11.23
C ALA A 430 14.69 -2.41 -11.77
N GLU A 431 15.00 -2.71 -13.03
CA GLU A 431 14.77 -4.01 -13.66
C GLU A 431 15.57 -5.11 -12.95
N GLY A 432 16.84 -4.85 -12.67
CA GLY A 432 17.68 -5.83 -11.99
C GLY A 432 17.28 -6.11 -10.55
N THR A 433 16.82 -5.09 -9.80
CA THR A 433 16.23 -5.28 -8.46
C THR A 433 14.96 -6.14 -8.52
N ARG A 434 14.12 -5.99 -9.55
CA ARG A 434 12.91 -6.81 -9.70
C ARG A 434 13.24 -8.28 -9.97
N GLU A 435 14.19 -8.54 -10.87
CA GLU A 435 14.69 -9.90 -11.14
C GLU A 435 15.31 -10.54 -9.89
N TRP A 436 16.11 -9.77 -9.16
CA TRP A 436 16.69 -10.20 -7.89
C TRP A 436 15.60 -10.58 -6.89
N ASN A 437 14.67 -9.65 -6.60
CA ASN A 437 13.61 -9.88 -5.63
C ASN A 437 12.72 -11.06 -6.04
N TYR A 438 12.41 -11.21 -7.32
CA TYR A 438 11.63 -12.33 -7.82
C TYR A 438 12.35 -13.66 -7.56
N ALA A 439 13.63 -13.76 -7.92
CA ALA A 439 14.43 -14.96 -7.67
C ALA A 439 14.59 -15.26 -6.18
N THR A 440 14.75 -14.24 -5.32
CA THR A 440 14.94 -14.43 -3.87
C THR A 440 13.67 -14.46 -3.05
N ASN A 441 12.50 -14.16 -3.60
CA ASN A 441 11.24 -14.21 -2.83
C ASN A 441 10.43 -15.47 -3.15
N LEU A 442 10.65 -16.09 -4.32
CA LEU A 442 9.97 -17.32 -4.73
C LEU A 442 10.78 -18.60 -4.47
N HIS A 443 11.94 -18.51 -3.82
CA HIS A 443 12.70 -19.68 -3.40
C HIS A 443 12.10 -20.32 -2.14
N ASP A 444 12.27 -21.63 -2.00
CA ASP A 444 11.99 -22.34 -0.76
C ASP A 444 13.06 -22.06 0.29
N LYS A 445 12.65 -21.88 1.55
CA LYS A 445 13.58 -21.66 2.66
C LYS A 445 14.51 -22.86 2.81
N GLY A 446 15.80 -22.67 2.49
CA GLY A 446 16.82 -23.71 2.61
C GLY A 446 17.65 -23.97 1.35
N GLY A 447 17.33 -23.33 0.21
CA GLY A 447 18.09 -23.48 -1.04
C GLY A 447 17.53 -22.63 -2.19
N MET A 448 18.17 -22.65 -3.35
CA MET A 448 17.69 -22.01 -4.59
C MET A 448 17.39 -23.05 -5.68
N ASP A 449 16.88 -24.20 -5.25
CA ASP A 449 16.60 -25.34 -6.13
C ASP A 449 15.33 -25.14 -6.96
#